data_AF-A0A832G417-F1
#
_entry.id   AF-A0A832G417-F1
#
_cell.length_a   1.000
_cell.length_b   1.000
_cell.length_c   1.000
_cell.angle_alpha   90.00
_cell.angle_beta   90.00
_cell.angle_gamma   90.00
#
_symmetry.space_group_name_H-M   'P 1'
#
loop_
_entity.id
_entity.type
_entity.pdbx_description
1 polymer ?
#
loop_
_entity_poly.entity_id
_entity_poly.type
_entity_poly.pdbx_seq_one_letter_code
_entity_poly.pdbx_strand_id
1 'polypeptide(L)'
;MILIPQIRDLMREIHLKPVAGHYKIGIIVGADRMNADAANAFLKTLEEPPPRSVLLLLSTDPHRLLETVRSRCLHVPVAFEAKASINPELKSWLYEVTKQLISTPPDIVTKYKVLGLILAKLQEMRNQIETQLTKESPLEIYATQDLPEETREKWKEELAAQIEAEYRHARSELMKALTQYFRDVWLLTMGMDKKLLYYPDLQTTMEVAQRLNPKQAVSNIQILHRAHKILFTNVQELLVLESAILQLHL
;
A
#
# COMPACT_ATOMS: atom_id res chain seq x y z
N MET A 1 -13.67 1.55 -3.56
CA MET A 1 -15.01 1.27 -3.01
C MET A 1 -15.49 0.00 -3.68
N ILE A 2 -16.00 -0.97 -2.93
CA ILE A 2 -16.53 -2.21 -3.48
C ILE A 2 -18.03 -2.01 -3.71
N LEU A 3 -18.46 -2.20 -4.96
CA LEU A 3 -19.83 -1.99 -5.39
C LEU A 3 -20.63 -3.30 -5.40
N ILE A 4 -21.96 -3.17 -5.36
CA ILE A 4 -22.90 -4.30 -5.39
C ILE A 4 -22.66 -5.27 -6.55
N PRO A 5 -22.42 -4.83 -7.82
CA PRO A 5 -22.20 -5.76 -8.93
C PRO A 5 -21.01 -6.69 -8.69
N GLN A 6 -19.90 -6.15 -8.18
CA GLN A 6 -18.68 -6.91 -7.91
C GLN A 6 -18.93 -8.03 -6.88
N ILE A 7 -19.70 -7.74 -5.83
CA ILE A 7 -20.10 -8.75 -4.84
C ILE A 7 -21.05 -9.78 -5.45
N ARG A 8 -22.00 -9.37 -6.28
CA ARG A 8 -22.93 -10.29 -6.96
C ARG A 8 -22.21 -11.22 -7.93
N ASP A 9 -21.23 -10.73 -8.66
CA ASP A 9 -20.44 -11.52 -9.59
C ASP A 9 -19.60 -12.56 -8.82
N LEU A 10 -18.94 -12.14 -7.73
CA LEU A 10 -18.23 -13.07 -6.84
C LEU A 10 -19.17 -14.14 -6.26
N MET A 11 -20.35 -13.75 -5.79
CA MET A 11 -21.34 -14.69 -5.27
C MET A 11 -21.82 -15.65 -6.35
N ARG A 12 -22.07 -15.18 -7.58
CA ARG A 12 -22.46 -16.06 -8.69
C ARG A 12 -21.38 -17.10 -8.93
N GLU A 13 -20.12 -16.68 -8.95
CA GLU A 13 -18.99 -17.59 -9.10
C GLU A 13 -18.90 -18.58 -7.95
N ILE A 14 -18.98 -18.17 -6.69
CA ILE A 14 -18.82 -19.07 -5.54
C ILE A 14 -19.90 -20.17 -5.49
N HIS A 15 -21.07 -19.94 -6.08
CA HIS A 15 -22.15 -20.93 -6.17
C HIS A 15 -21.93 -21.99 -7.25
N LEU A 16 -21.03 -21.74 -8.21
CA LEU A 16 -20.67 -22.73 -9.21
C LEU A 16 -19.73 -23.80 -8.61
N LYS A 17 -19.80 -25.02 -9.15
CA LYS A 17 -18.89 -26.09 -8.74
C LYS A 17 -17.43 -25.68 -8.99
N PRO A 18 -16.48 -26.09 -8.12
CA PRO A 18 -15.06 -25.90 -8.37
C PRO A 18 -14.67 -26.53 -9.71
N VAL A 19 -13.96 -25.78 -10.55
CA VAL A 19 -13.42 -26.29 -11.83
C VAL A 19 -12.30 -27.28 -11.57
N ALA A 20 -11.50 -27.03 -10.53
CA ALA A 20 -10.46 -27.92 -10.03
C ALA A 20 -10.37 -27.81 -8.49
N GLY A 21 -9.95 -28.89 -7.83
CA GLY A 21 -9.78 -28.95 -6.38
C GLY A 21 -11.04 -29.30 -5.59
N HIS A 22 -10.89 -29.44 -4.28
CA HIS A 22 -11.98 -29.82 -3.39
C HIS A 22 -12.83 -28.65 -2.91
N TYR A 23 -12.28 -27.43 -2.86
CA TYR A 23 -12.95 -26.23 -2.38
C TYR A 23 -12.87 -25.09 -3.40
N LYS A 24 -13.89 -24.23 -3.44
CA LYS A 24 -13.85 -22.95 -4.17
C LYS A 24 -13.60 -21.82 -3.18
N ILE A 25 -12.55 -21.03 -3.41
CA ILE A 25 -12.14 -19.96 -2.50
C ILE A 25 -12.45 -18.61 -3.14
N GLY A 26 -13.20 -17.76 -2.44
CA GLY A 26 -13.45 -16.37 -2.82
C GLY A 26 -12.70 -15.43 -1.89
N ILE A 27 -11.93 -14.50 -2.45
CA ILE A 27 -11.13 -13.54 -1.68
C ILE A 27 -11.64 -12.13 -1.95
N ILE A 28 -11.98 -11.41 -0.89
CA ILE A 28 -12.39 -10.01 -0.94
C ILE A 28 -11.29 -9.17 -0.28
N VAL A 29 -10.59 -8.37 -1.09
CA VAL A 29 -9.52 -7.48 -0.61
C VAL A 29 -10.10 -6.12 -0.23
N GLY A 30 -9.85 -5.67 1.00
CA GLY A 30 -10.35 -4.39 1.51
C GLY A 30 -11.86 -4.41 1.76
N ALA A 31 -12.35 -5.47 2.42
CA ALA A 31 -13.75 -5.67 2.72
C ALA A 31 -14.39 -4.48 3.48
N ASP A 32 -13.62 -3.73 4.27
CA ASP A 32 -14.03 -2.46 4.92
C ASP A 32 -14.40 -1.33 3.94
N ARG A 33 -14.16 -1.52 2.65
CA ARG A 33 -14.49 -0.57 1.58
C ARG A 33 -15.79 -0.92 0.86
N MET A 34 -16.52 -1.94 1.30
CA MET A 34 -17.89 -2.22 0.85
C MET A 34 -18.82 -1.09 1.29
N ASN A 35 -19.69 -0.63 0.39
CA ASN A 35 -20.82 0.18 0.81
C ASN A 35 -21.86 -0.70 1.55
N ALA A 36 -22.81 -0.06 2.24
CA ALA A 36 -23.81 -0.77 3.05
C ALA A 36 -24.62 -1.76 2.19
N ASP A 37 -24.99 -1.38 0.97
CA ASP A 37 -25.77 -2.22 0.09
C ASP A 37 -25.00 -3.46 -0.38
N ALA A 38 -23.71 -3.33 -0.69
CA ALA A 38 -22.85 -4.45 -1.08
C ALA A 38 -22.64 -5.41 0.09
N ALA A 39 -22.43 -4.88 1.30
CA ALA A 39 -22.32 -5.68 2.51
C ALA A 39 -23.63 -6.44 2.82
N ASN A 40 -24.80 -5.79 2.66
CA ASN A 40 -26.11 -6.42 2.83
C ASN A 40 -26.39 -7.49 1.78
N ALA A 41 -26.02 -7.24 0.51
CA ALA A 41 -26.15 -8.23 -0.56
C ALA A 41 -25.33 -9.50 -0.28
N PHE A 42 -24.22 -9.35 0.46
CA PHE A 42 -23.33 -10.46 0.81
C PHE A 42 -23.84 -11.34 1.96
N LEU A 43 -24.74 -10.82 2.81
CA LEU A 43 -25.18 -11.50 4.04
C LEU A 43 -25.78 -12.89 3.78
N LYS A 44 -26.61 -13.03 2.74
CA LYS A 44 -27.24 -14.33 2.41
C LYS A 44 -26.20 -15.43 2.18
N THR A 45 -25.14 -15.12 1.46
CA THR A 45 -24.07 -16.07 1.14
C THR A 45 -23.18 -16.36 2.35
N LEU A 46 -23.05 -15.42 3.29
CA LEU A 46 -22.34 -15.65 4.56
C LEU A 46 -23.12 -16.53 5.53
N GLU A 47 -24.45 -16.44 5.51
CA GLU A 47 -25.33 -17.28 6.35
C GLU A 47 -25.38 -18.72 5.83
N GLU A 48 -25.51 -18.89 4.53
CA GLU A 48 -25.64 -20.18 3.87
C GLU A 48 -24.62 -20.31 2.74
N PRO A 49 -23.32 -20.47 3.07
CA PRO A 49 -22.29 -20.59 2.06
C PRO A 49 -22.49 -21.89 1.26
N PRO A 50 -22.29 -21.86 -0.08
CA PRO A 50 -22.34 -23.07 -0.90
C PRO A 50 -21.43 -24.17 -0.35
N PRO A 51 -21.80 -25.45 -0.52
CA PRO A 51 -20.99 -26.55 -0.03
C PRO A 51 -19.59 -26.51 -0.66
N ARG A 52 -18.56 -26.72 0.18
CA ARG A 52 -17.15 -26.65 -0.21
C ARG A 52 -16.72 -25.27 -0.72
N SER A 53 -17.31 -24.20 -0.21
CA SER A 53 -16.81 -22.84 -0.44
C SER A 53 -16.08 -22.29 0.80
N VAL A 54 -15.08 -21.44 0.57
CA VAL A 54 -14.38 -20.68 1.61
C VAL A 54 -14.34 -19.21 1.18
N LEU A 55 -14.75 -18.31 2.07
CA LEU A 55 -14.71 -16.88 1.84
C LEU A 55 -13.66 -16.25 2.75
N LEU A 56 -12.69 -15.54 2.16
CA LEU A 56 -11.63 -14.82 2.86
C LEU A 56 -11.86 -13.31 2.68
N LEU A 57 -12.12 -12.62 3.80
CA LEU A 57 -12.30 -11.17 3.83
C LEU A 57 -11.05 -10.53 4.43
N LEU A 58 -10.31 -9.77 3.63
CA LEU A 58 -9.18 -8.99 4.12
C LEU A 58 -9.64 -7.59 4.45
N SER A 59 -9.37 -7.13 5.66
CA SER A 59 -9.72 -5.78 6.10
C SER A 59 -8.57 -5.11 6.83
N THR A 60 -8.33 -3.83 6.53
CA THR A 60 -7.38 -2.99 7.26
C THR A 60 -8.00 -2.33 8.50
N ASP A 61 -9.34 -2.26 8.55
CA ASP A 61 -10.10 -1.68 9.65
C ASP A 61 -11.41 -2.48 9.84
N PRO A 62 -11.37 -3.61 10.58
CA PRO A 62 -12.53 -4.49 10.76
C PRO A 62 -13.73 -3.81 11.45
N HIS A 63 -13.54 -2.64 12.07
CA HIS A 63 -14.62 -1.89 12.71
C HIS A 63 -15.50 -1.14 11.71
N ARG A 64 -15.02 -0.93 10.48
CA ARG A 64 -15.82 -0.34 9.38
C ARG A 64 -16.74 -1.32 8.69
N LEU A 65 -16.52 -2.62 8.86
CA LEU A 65 -17.45 -3.64 8.38
C LEU A 65 -18.76 -3.55 9.16
N LEU A 66 -19.87 -3.83 8.46
CA LEU A 66 -21.16 -3.99 9.14
C LEU A 66 -21.05 -5.08 10.21
N GLU A 67 -21.62 -4.82 11.37
CA GLU A 67 -21.61 -5.78 12.48
C GLU A 67 -22.21 -7.12 12.08
N THR A 68 -23.23 -7.10 11.22
CA THR A 68 -23.89 -8.31 10.66
C THR A 68 -22.96 -9.17 9.81
N VAL A 69 -22.00 -8.57 9.11
CA VAL A 69 -20.97 -9.30 8.37
C VAL A 69 -19.95 -9.85 9.36
N ARG A 70 -19.46 -9.00 10.28
CA ARG A 70 -18.42 -9.38 11.26
C ARG A 70 -18.87 -10.53 12.16
N SER A 71 -20.12 -10.57 12.58
CA SER A 71 -20.66 -11.62 13.44
C SER A 71 -20.75 -13.00 12.77
N ARG A 72 -20.72 -13.05 11.43
CA ARG A 72 -20.81 -14.28 10.62
C ARG A 72 -19.44 -14.73 10.10
N CYS A 73 -18.38 -14.00 10.42
CA CYS A 73 -17.03 -14.35 10.04
C CYS A 73 -16.20 -14.76 11.26
N LEU A 74 -15.33 -15.75 11.10
CA LEU A 74 -14.28 -16.01 12.07
C LEU A 74 -13.22 -14.91 11.94
N HIS A 75 -13.10 -14.07 12.96
CA HIS A 75 -12.07 -13.03 12.98
C HIS A 75 -10.71 -13.65 13.33
N VAL A 76 -9.81 -13.65 12.35
CA VAL A 76 -8.41 -14.06 12.53
C VAL A 76 -7.54 -12.81 12.53
N PRO A 77 -7.13 -12.30 13.71
CA PRO A 77 -6.21 -11.18 13.76
C PRO A 77 -4.86 -11.63 13.19
N VAL A 78 -4.48 -11.07 12.05
CA VAL A 78 -3.13 -11.24 11.51
C VAL A 78 -2.23 -10.29 12.27
N ALA A 79 -1.81 -10.70 13.47
CA ALA A 79 -0.78 -10.01 14.22
C ALA A 79 0.55 -10.27 13.51
N PHE A 80 1.12 -9.23 12.92
CA PHE A 80 2.46 -9.32 12.35
C PHE A 80 3.44 -9.23 13.52
N GLU A 81 3.92 -10.38 14.02
CA GLU A 81 5.17 -10.42 14.79
C GLU A 81 6.34 -10.24 13.83
N ALA A 82 6.49 -9.02 13.31
CA ALA A 82 7.77 -8.66 12.75
C ALA A 82 8.51 -7.87 13.80
N LYS A 83 9.65 -8.43 14.23
CA LYS A 83 10.87 -7.63 14.05
C LYS A 83 10.80 -7.15 12.61
N ALA A 84 10.33 -5.92 12.42
CA ALA A 84 10.13 -5.33 11.11
C ALA A 84 11.29 -5.75 10.23
N SER A 85 11.04 -6.60 9.24
CA SER A 85 12.06 -6.94 8.27
C SER A 85 12.25 -5.67 7.46
N ILE A 86 13.19 -4.84 7.91
CA ILE A 86 13.54 -3.61 7.24
C ILE A 86 14.08 -4.02 5.89
N ASN A 87 13.36 -3.69 4.82
CA ASN A 87 13.86 -3.92 3.47
C ASN A 87 15.23 -3.21 3.35
N PRO A 88 16.34 -3.95 3.14
CA PRO A 88 17.68 -3.37 3.13
C PRO A 88 17.87 -2.32 2.03
N GLU A 89 17.27 -2.56 0.87
CA GLU A 89 17.32 -1.63 -0.27
C GLU A 89 16.60 -0.32 0.07
N LEU A 90 15.41 -0.42 0.67
CA LEU A 90 14.65 0.76 1.07
C LEU A 90 15.33 1.53 2.21
N LYS A 91 15.98 0.82 3.16
CA LYS A 91 16.80 1.45 4.22
C LYS A 91 17.99 2.20 3.62
N SER A 92 18.67 1.61 2.65
CA SER A 92 19.82 2.24 1.97
C SER A 92 19.37 3.48 1.20
N TRP A 93 18.27 3.40 0.45
CA TRP A 93 17.70 4.56 -0.23
C TRP A 93 17.28 5.65 0.76
N LEU A 94 16.62 5.28 1.86
CA LEU A 94 16.20 6.21 2.90
C LEU A 94 17.41 6.94 3.49
N TYR A 95 18.52 6.23 3.72
CA TYR A 95 19.76 6.86 4.18
C TYR A 95 20.22 7.99 3.23
N GLU A 96 20.18 7.78 1.91
CA GLU A 96 20.51 8.84 0.94
C GLU A 96 19.56 10.03 1.00
N VAL A 97 18.26 9.80 1.20
CA VAL A 97 17.28 10.88 1.43
C VAL A 97 17.63 11.67 2.69
N THR A 98 17.92 10.98 3.79
CA THR A 98 18.24 11.65 5.06
C THR A 98 19.52 12.47 5.00
N LYS A 99 20.51 12.08 4.18
CA LYS A 99 21.70 12.90 3.93
C LYS A 99 21.36 14.24 3.26
N GLN A 100 20.35 14.26 2.39
CA GLN A 100 19.89 15.53 1.80
C GLN A 100 19.19 16.40 2.85
N LEU A 101 18.43 15.80 3.78
CA LEU A 101 17.74 16.53 4.84
C LEU A 101 18.68 17.25 5.81
N ILE A 102 19.88 16.70 6.03
CA ILE A 102 20.91 17.35 6.86
C ILE A 102 21.76 18.38 6.10
N SER A 103 21.64 18.47 4.77
CA SER A 103 22.35 19.52 4.03
C SER A 103 21.88 20.92 4.45
N THR A 104 22.82 21.86 4.62
CA THR A 104 22.57 23.17 5.22
C THR A 104 22.77 24.28 4.18
N PRO A 105 21.88 25.30 4.11
CA PRO A 105 20.62 25.44 4.86
C PRO A 105 19.46 24.61 4.26
N PRO A 106 18.49 24.16 5.10
CA PRO A 106 17.26 23.50 4.64
C PRO A 106 16.36 24.53 3.96
N ASP A 107 16.66 24.79 2.69
CA ASP A 107 15.94 25.72 1.83
C ASP A 107 14.93 24.99 0.93
N ILE A 108 14.24 25.76 0.09
CA ILE A 108 13.33 25.21 -0.90
C ILE A 108 14.03 24.22 -1.84
N VAL A 109 15.33 24.41 -2.12
CA VAL A 109 16.13 23.52 -2.96
C VAL A 109 16.28 22.14 -2.30
N THR A 110 16.49 22.08 -1.00
CA THR A 110 16.55 20.82 -0.23
C THR A 110 15.25 20.04 -0.36
N LYS A 111 14.10 20.71 -0.26
CA LYS A 111 12.78 20.09 -0.44
C LYS A 111 12.60 19.50 -1.84
N TYR A 112 12.99 20.25 -2.89
CA TYR A 112 12.93 19.75 -4.27
C TYR A 112 13.90 18.60 -4.54
N LYS A 113 15.09 18.59 -3.93
CA LYS A 113 16.02 17.44 -4.01
C LYS A 113 15.40 16.19 -3.41
N VAL A 114 14.79 16.29 -2.23
CA VAL A 114 14.09 15.18 -1.58
C VAL A 114 12.92 14.69 -2.43
N LEU A 115 12.12 15.60 -2.97
CA LEU A 115 11.03 15.27 -3.90
C LEU A 115 11.58 14.51 -5.13
N GLY A 116 12.67 14.99 -5.72
CA GLY A 116 13.34 14.33 -6.85
C GLY A 116 13.79 12.91 -6.52
N LEU A 117 14.37 12.67 -5.35
CA LEU A 117 14.77 11.33 -4.89
C LEU A 117 13.57 10.39 -4.69
N ILE A 118 12.46 10.91 -4.19
CA ILE A 118 11.20 10.16 -4.02
C ILE A 118 10.63 9.76 -5.39
N LEU A 119 10.50 10.73 -6.31
CA LEU A 119 9.98 10.48 -7.66
C LEU A 119 10.87 9.51 -8.44
N ALA A 120 12.20 9.67 -8.34
CA ALA A 120 13.14 8.75 -8.97
C ALA A 120 12.97 7.32 -8.44
N LYS A 121 12.80 7.14 -7.12
CA LYS A 121 12.59 5.81 -6.54
C LYS A 121 11.25 5.20 -6.92
N LEU A 122 10.18 5.99 -6.98
CA LEU A 122 8.87 5.54 -7.45
C LEU A 122 8.93 5.09 -8.91
N GLN A 123 9.60 5.86 -9.77
CA GLN A 123 9.78 5.48 -11.17
C GLN A 123 10.61 4.20 -11.30
N GLU A 124 11.68 4.07 -10.53
CA GLU A 124 12.50 2.85 -10.49
C GLU A 124 11.66 1.63 -10.08
N MET A 125 10.89 1.72 -8.99
CA MET A 125 9.99 0.66 -8.53
C MET A 125 8.96 0.29 -9.59
N ARG A 126 8.34 1.29 -10.25
CA ARG A 126 7.37 1.07 -11.33
C ARG A 126 8.01 0.31 -12.49
N ASN A 127 9.19 0.73 -12.93
CA ASN A 127 9.91 0.08 -14.03
C ASN A 127 10.29 -1.37 -13.68
N GLN A 128 10.72 -1.63 -12.43
CA GLN A 128 11.03 -2.98 -11.96
C GLN A 128 9.79 -3.88 -11.98
N ILE A 129 8.65 -3.39 -11.46
CA ILE A 129 7.36 -4.11 -11.45
C ILE A 129 6.89 -4.40 -12.87
N GLU A 130 6.90 -3.39 -13.74
CA GLU A 130 6.50 -3.52 -15.14
C GLU A 130 7.38 -4.55 -15.87
N THR A 131 8.70 -4.49 -15.65
CA THR A 131 9.64 -5.47 -16.23
C THR A 131 9.38 -6.88 -15.72
N GLN A 132 9.17 -7.06 -14.41
CA GLN A 132 8.96 -8.37 -13.82
C GLN A 132 7.64 -8.99 -14.29
N LEU A 133 6.53 -8.25 -14.17
CA LEU A 133 5.21 -8.76 -14.54
C LEU A 133 5.06 -8.97 -16.04
N THR A 134 5.68 -8.14 -16.88
CA THR A 134 5.66 -8.34 -18.33
C THR A 134 6.36 -9.66 -18.70
N LYS A 135 7.53 -9.95 -18.10
CA LYS A 135 8.26 -11.21 -18.33
C LYS A 135 7.46 -12.45 -17.91
N GLU A 136 6.66 -12.34 -16.86
CA GLU A 136 5.80 -13.42 -16.35
C GLU A 136 4.43 -13.47 -17.05
N SER A 137 4.13 -12.50 -17.91
CA SER A 137 2.81 -12.37 -18.54
C SER A 137 2.60 -13.39 -19.66
N PRO A 138 1.35 -13.86 -19.86
CA PRO A 138 1.00 -14.70 -21.01
C PRO A 138 1.32 -14.05 -22.37
N LEU A 139 1.34 -12.72 -22.44
CA LEU A 139 1.68 -11.98 -23.66
C LEU A 139 3.12 -12.25 -24.13
N GLU A 140 4.06 -12.31 -23.20
CA GLU A 140 5.47 -12.58 -23.50
C GLU A 140 5.71 -14.09 -23.68
N ILE A 141 5.10 -14.92 -22.83
CA ILE A 141 5.25 -16.38 -22.85
C ILE A 141 4.70 -16.99 -24.15
N TYR A 142 3.58 -16.47 -24.65
CA TYR A 142 2.93 -16.94 -25.88
C TYR A 142 3.10 -15.98 -27.06
N ALA A 143 4.13 -15.12 -27.04
CA ALA A 143 4.34 -14.09 -28.06
C ALA A 143 4.43 -14.63 -29.49
N THR A 144 4.88 -15.88 -29.67
CA THR A 144 4.99 -16.55 -30.97
C THR A 144 3.74 -17.30 -31.41
N GLN A 145 2.71 -17.38 -30.57
CA GLN A 145 1.45 -18.05 -30.91
C GLN A 145 0.48 -17.07 -31.56
N ASP A 146 -0.22 -17.56 -32.58
CA ASP A 146 -1.25 -16.79 -33.26
C ASP A 146 -2.55 -16.86 -32.44
N LEU A 147 -2.73 -15.84 -31.59
CA LEU A 147 -3.85 -15.74 -30.65
C LEU A 147 -4.91 -14.77 -31.19
N PRO A 148 -6.20 -15.03 -30.94
CA PRO A 148 -7.27 -14.08 -31.26
C PRO A 148 -7.00 -12.70 -30.63
N GLU A 149 -7.28 -11.63 -31.38
CA GLU A 149 -7.03 -10.25 -30.97
C GLU A 149 -7.73 -9.90 -29.64
N GLU A 150 -8.97 -10.40 -29.45
CA GLU A 150 -9.75 -10.23 -28.21
C GLU A 150 -9.02 -10.79 -26.97
N THR A 151 -8.41 -11.98 -27.07
CA THR A 151 -7.67 -12.59 -25.97
C THR A 151 -6.42 -11.77 -25.63
N ARG A 152 -5.75 -11.23 -26.65
CA ARG A 152 -4.56 -10.41 -26.47
C ARG A 152 -4.88 -9.09 -25.77
N GLU A 153 -5.96 -8.43 -26.16
CA GLU A 153 -6.41 -7.19 -25.50
C GLU A 153 -6.81 -7.45 -24.04
N LYS A 154 -7.54 -8.54 -23.77
CA LYS A 154 -7.89 -8.91 -22.39
C LYS A 154 -6.66 -9.12 -21.51
N TRP A 155 -5.65 -9.83 -21.98
CA TRP A 155 -4.41 -10.03 -21.22
C TRP A 155 -3.62 -8.75 -21.01
N LYS A 156 -3.67 -7.79 -21.95
CA LYS A 156 -3.06 -6.46 -21.75
C LYS A 156 -3.78 -5.70 -20.65
N GLU A 157 -5.10 -5.72 -20.62
CA GLU A 157 -5.90 -5.08 -19.55
C GLU A 157 -5.60 -5.71 -18.18
N GLU A 158 -5.54 -7.04 -18.11
CA GLU A 158 -5.20 -7.78 -16.89
C GLU A 158 -3.78 -7.44 -16.41
N LEU A 159 -2.79 -7.43 -17.31
CA LEU A 159 -1.41 -7.05 -17.00
C LEU A 159 -1.31 -5.61 -16.50
N ALA A 160 -1.97 -4.66 -17.19
CA ALA A 160 -1.99 -3.26 -16.78
C ALA A 160 -2.63 -3.07 -15.40
N ALA A 161 -3.72 -3.78 -15.12
CA ALA A 161 -4.36 -3.76 -13.81
C ALA A 161 -3.47 -4.34 -12.71
N GLN A 162 -2.72 -5.41 -13.01
CA GLN A 162 -1.78 -6.04 -12.08
C GLN A 162 -0.58 -5.12 -11.78
N ILE A 163 0.02 -4.51 -12.81
CA ILE A 163 1.09 -3.52 -12.67
C ILE A 163 0.64 -2.36 -11.78
N GLU A 164 -0.54 -1.80 -12.02
CA GLU A 164 -1.06 -0.68 -11.23
C GLU A 164 -1.39 -1.11 -9.79
N ALA A 165 -1.84 -2.35 -9.56
CA ALA A 165 -2.06 -2.86 -8.22
C ALA A 165 -0.75 -2.99 -7.43
N GLU A 166 0.27 -3.62 -8.03
CA GLU A 166 1.59 -3.79 -7.42
C GLU A 166 2.30 -2.46 -7.21
N TYR A 167 2.22 -1.54 -8.17
CA TYR A 167 2.78 -0.20 -8.04
C TYR A 167 2.16 0.57 -6.85
N ARG A 168 0.83 0.52 -6.69
CA ARG A 168 0.15 1.15 -5.54
C ARG A 168 0.60 0.55 -4.21
N HIS A 169 0.85 -0.76 -4.17
CA HIS A 169 1.40 -1.42 -2.99
C HIS A 169 2.84 -0.95 -2.70
N ALA A 170 3.73 -0.96 -3.69
CA ALA A 170 5.11 -0.50 -3.55
C ALA A 170 5.19 0.98 -3.10
N ARG A 171 4.38 1.86 -3.71
CA ARG A 171 4.25 3.26 -3.28
C ARG A 171 3.81 3.39 -1.84
N SER A 172 2.86 2.56 -1.41
CA SER A 172 2.38 2.54 -0.02
C SER A 172 3.50 2.17 0.96
N GLU A 173 4.34 1.20 0.62
CA GLU A 173 5.49 0.81 1.46
C GLU A 173 6.57 1.90 1.51
N LEU A 174 6.83 2.62 0.40
CA LEU A 174 7.71 3.78 0.39
C LEU A 174 7.20 4.89 1.34
N MET A 175 5.91 5.24 1.25
CA MET A 175 5.29 6.25 2.11
C MET A 175 5.29 5.85 3.58
N LYS A 176 5.10 4.57 3.86
CA LYS A 176 5.20 4.00 5.20
C LYS A 176 6.61 4.10 5.76
N ALA A 177 7.64 3.80 4.97
CA ALA A 177 9.04 3.95 5.38
C ALA A 177 9.39 5.41 5.70
N LEU A 178 8.95 6.36 4.87
CA LEU A 178 9.11 7.79 5.15
C LEU A 178 8.41 8.18 6.47
N THR A 179 7.18 7.70 6.69
CA THR A 179 6.43 7.97 7.92
C THR A 179 7.10 7.34 9.15
N GLN A 180 7.63 6.12 9.03
CA GLN A 180 8.39 5.44 10.09
C GLN A 180 9.68 6.18 10.44
N TYR A 181 10.37 6.73 9.43
CA TYR A 181 11.54 7.58 9.65
C TYR A 181 11.18 8.85 10.44
N PHE A 182 10.14 9.59 10.01
CA PHE A 182 9.74 10.80 10.72
C PHE A 182 9.15 10.51 12.11
N ARG A 183 8.58 9.32 12.34
CA ARG A 183 8.26 8.82 13.69
C ARG A 183 9.52 8.72 14.55
N ASP A 184 10.59 8.15 14.04
CA ASP A 184 11.86 8.04 14.77
C ASP A 184 12.46 9.40 15.10
N VAL A 185 12.43 10.34 14.14
CA VAL A 185 12.80 11.75 14.37
C VAL A 185 11.97 12.34 15.51
N TRP A 186 10.65 12.18 15.49
CA TRP A 186 9.77 12.67 16.56
C TRP A 186 10.09 12.03 17.92
N LEU A 187 10.30 10.72 18.00
CA LEU A 187 10.68 10.05 19.24
C LEU A 187 11.99 10.61 19.82
N LEU A 188 12.96 10.93 18.96
CA LEU A 188 14.19 11.58 19.40
C LEU A 188 13.96 13.02 19.89
N THR A 189 13.03 13.79 19.29
CA THR A 189 12.64 15.11 19.83
C THR A 189 11.99 15.03 21.22
N MET A 190 11.40 13.87 21.56
CA MET A 190 10.83 13.57 22.88
C MET A 190 11.88 13.06 23.90
N GLY A 191 13.13 12.88 23.48
CA GLY A 191 14.19 12.31 24.34
C GLY A 191 14.07 10.81 24.59
N MET A 192 13.37 10.07 23.71
CA MET A 192 13.17 8.63 23.87
C MET A 192 14.44 7.83 23.52
N ASP A 193 14.57 6.63 24.10
CA ASP A 193 15.70 5.72 23.87
C ASP A 193 15.76 5.24 22.41
N LYS A 194 16.97 5.19 21.84
CA LYS A 194 17.24 4.70 20.47
C LYS A 194 16.72 3.28 20.21
N LYS A 195 16.56 2.45 21.24
CA LYS A 195 15.99 1.09 21.13
C LYS A 195 14.53 1.06 20.66
N LEU A 196 13.81 2.18 20.77
CA LEU A 196 12.41 2.30 20.33
C LEU A 196 12.27 2.75 18.88
N LEU A 197 13.39 3.11 18.25
CA LEU A 197 13.43 3.54 16.85
C LEU A 197 13.25 2.35 15.93
N TYR A 198 12.56 2.58 14.82
CA TYR A 198 12.41 1.62 13.75
C TYR A 198 13.73 1.48 12.95
N TYR A 199 14.47 2.56 12.79
CA TYR A 199 15.76 2.62 12.12
C TYR A 199 16.88 3.09 13.07
N PRO A 200 17.25 2.29 14.09
CA PRO A 200 18.21 2.69 15.11
C PRO A 200 19.61 3.01 14.57
N ASP A 201 19.98 2.44 13.41
CA ASP A 201 21.29 2.61 12.79
C ASP A 201 21.39 3.81 11.83
N LEU A 202 20.28 4.51 11.55
CA LEU A 202 20.30 5.70 10.70
C LEU A 202 20.90 6.88 11.48
N GLN A 203 22.21 7.10 11.30
CA GLN A 203 23.00 8.08 12.05
C GLN A 203 22.47 9.53 11.90
N THR A 204 21.92 9.86 10.74
CA THR A 204 21.38 11.18 10.38
C THR A 204 20.10 11.56 11.14
N THR A 205 19.40 10.59 11.75
CA THR A 205 18.09 10.82 12.40
C THR A 205 18.20 11.82 13.55
N MET A 206 19.28 11.77 14.34
CA MET A 206 19.49 12.68 15.46
C MET A 206 19.71 14.13 14.99
N GLU A 207 20.47 14.32 13.91
CA GLU A 207 20.75 15.65 13.36
C GLU A 207 19.48 16.34 12.87
N VAL A 208 18.58 15.59 12.21
CA VAL A 208 17.27 16.12 11.79
C VAL A 208 16.40 16.41 13.03
N ALA A 209 16.40 15.53 14.03
CA ALA A 209 15.62 15.74 15.26
C ALA A 209 16.04 17.01 16.01
N GLN A 210 17.34 17.34 16.04
CA GLN A 210 17.85 18.55 16.71
C GLN A 210 17.40 19.86 16.04
N ARG A 211 17.00 19.83 14.76
CA ARG A 211 16.50 21.00 14.03
C ARG A 211 15.01 21.28 14.29
N LEU A 212 14.31 20.31 14.88
CA LEU A 212 12.86 20.35 15.02
C LEU A 212 12.45 20.37 16.48
N ASN A 213 11.37 21.09 16.76
CA ASN A 213 10.65 20.91 18.01
C ASN A 213 9.65 19.74 17.90
N PRO A 214 9.21 19.19 19.04
CA PRO A 214 8.15 18.18 19.13
C PRO A 214 6.93 18.37 18.22
N LYS A 215 6.39 19.59 18.17
CA LYS A 215 5.17 19.89 17.43
C LYS A 215 5.42 19.85 15.92
N GLN A 216 6.56 20.38 15.47
CA GLN A 216 6.99 20.31 14.07
C GLN A 216 7.22 18.87 13.63
N ALA A 217 7.86 18.04 14.45
CA ALA A 217 8.11 16.64 14.13
C ALA A 217 6.81 15.82 14.01
N VAL A 218 5.82 16.03 14.90
CA VAL A 218 4.48 15.41 14.74
C VAL A 218 3.77 15.93 13.49
N SER A 219 3.87 17.23 13.19
CA SER A 219 3.28 17.82 11.99
C SER A 219 3.78 17.13 10.72
N ASN A 220 5.08 16.84 10.62
CA ASN A 220 5.64 16.08 9.49
C ASN A 220 4.99 14.70 9.31
N ILE A 221 4.78 13.97 10.40
CA ILE A 221 4.10 12.66 10.38
C ILE A 221 2.66 12.82 9.87
N GLN A 222 1.95 13.84 10.35
CA GLN A 222 0.57 14.11 9.92
C GLN A 222 0.48 14.49 8.44
N ILE A 223 1.41 15.30 7.94
CA ILE A 223 1.53 15.69 6.53
C ILE A 223 1.72 14.44 5.67
N LEU A 224 2.68 13.58 6.00
CA LEU A 224 2.95 12.35 5.25
C LEU A 224 1.80 11.35 5.32
N HIS A 225 1.17 11.19 6.49
CA HIS A 225 0.02 10.31 6.65
C HIS A 225 -1.18 10.80 5.82
N ARG A 226 -1.43 12.11 5.79
CA ARG A 226 -2.47 12.71 4.95
C ARG A 226 -2.16 12.50 3.46
N ALA A 227 -0.93 12.73 3.04
CA ALA A 227 -0.49 12.50 1.67
C ALA A 227 -0.71 11.04 1.26
N HIS A 228 -0.29 10.09 2.10
CA HIS A 228 -0.48 8.66 1.89
C HIS A 228 -1.96 8.30 1.73
N LYS A 229 -2.85 8.86 2.56
CA LYS A 229 -4.29 8.65 2.44
C LYS A 229 -4.86 9.19 1.13
N ILE A 230 -4.43 10.37 0.69
CA ILE A 230 -4.89 10.99 -0.57
C ILE A 230 -4.41 10.18 -1.78
N LEU A 231 -3.20 9.60 -1.72
CA LEU A 231 -2.66 8.74 -2.79
C LEU A 231 -3.48 7.46 -3.03
N PHE A 232 -4.42 7.09 -2.15
CA PHE A 232 -5.38 6.00 -2.42
C PHE A 232 -6.61 6.45 -3.24
N THR A 233 -6.71 7.74 -3.55
CA THR A 233 -7.79 8.33 -4.36
C THR A 233 -7.30 8.68 -5.76
N ASN A 234 -8.20 9.07 -6.65
CA ASN A 234 -7.85 9.41 -8.04
C ASN A 234 -7.29 10.84 -8.14
N VAL A 235 -6.05 11.05 -7.67
CA VAL A 235 -5.36 12.35 -7.64
C VAL A 235 -3.99 12.19 -8.30
N GLN A 236 -3.49 13.26 -8.93
CA GLN A 236 -2.16 13.29 -9.51
C GLN A 236 -1.09 13.10 -8.42
N GLU A 237 -0.30 12.03 -8.54
CA GLU A 237 0.72 11.63 -7.55
C GLU A 237 1.75 12.73 -7.28
N LEU A 238 2.29 13.33 -8.36
CA LEU A 238 3.29 14.39 -8.27
C LEU A 238 2.81 15.56 -7.41
N LEU A 239 1.57 16.01 -7.63
CA LEU A 239 1.00 17.16 -6.92
C LEU A 239 0.86 16.87 -5.42
N VAL A 240 0.43 15.66 -5.05
CA VAL A 240 0.27 15.25 -3.65
C VAL A 240 1.62 15.19 -2.95
N LEU A 241 2.63 14.61 -3.61
CA LEU A 241 3.98 14.49 -3.06
C LEU A 241 4.66 15.85 -2.97
N GLU A 242 4.58 16.69 -4.01
CA GLU A 242 5.14 18.04 -3.99
C GLU A 242 4.53 18.87 -2.85
N SER A 243 3.20 18.90 -2.76
CA SER A 243 2.51 19.62 -1.69
C SER A 243 2.93 19.14 -0.30
N ALA A 244 3.04 17.83 -0.09
CA ALA A 244 3.45 17.26 1.19
C ALA A 244 4.90 17.62 1.54
N ILE A 245 5.84 17.43 0.62
CA ILE A 245 7.27 17.71 0.85
C ILE A 245 7.51 19.21 1.07
N LEU A 246 6.81 20.08 0.34
CA LEU A 246 6.89 21.53 0.54
C LEU A 246 6.39 21.97 1.93
N GLN A 247 5.43 21.25 2.50
CA GLN A 247 4.89 21.53 3.84
C GLN A 247 5.74 20.98 4.99
N LEU A 248 6.70 20.09 4.73
CA LEU A 248 7.56 19.53 5.78
C LEU A 248 8.38 20.62 6.50
N HIS A 249 8.52 20.45 7.81
CA HIS A 249 9.46 21.17 8.65
C HIS A 249 10.80 20.42 8.63
N LEU A 250 11.87 21.06 8.17
CA LEU A 250 13.21 20.48 8.00
C LEU A 250 14.27 21.32 8.72
#